data_AF-A0A935QU42-F1
#
_entry.id   AF-A0A935QU42-F1
#
_cell.length_a   1.000
_cell.length_b   1.000
_cell.length_c   1.000
_cell.angle_alpha   90.00
_cell.angle_beta   90.00
_cell.angle_gamma   90.00
#
_symmetry.space_group_name_H-M   'P 1'
#
loop_
_entity.id
_entity.type
_entity.pdbx_description
1 polymer ?
#
loop_
_entity_poly.entity_id
_entity_poly.type
_entity_poly.pdbx_seq_one_letter_code
_entity_poly.pdbx_strand_id
1 'polypeptide(L)'
;MNVSAHLQALGCLLAGALMLLLGTPGVDFLGRGDLRTPKERAALRKEVGEPAATIGITMADLNRSLRLPLYDKVAWVQKPFRLSQNWSLYRDGPHRVRRLEIWVDGDLKHRSADPDYTWLNPQLRNRRVRPMVESTTMKKGSPNWRGLSRYVGERAREDFPGCQRVELRAMEGPFPGEKMTQHHQIVLTAPSWTAEES
;
A
#
# COMPACT_ATOMS: atom_id res chain seq x y z
N MET A 1 -4.16 16.94 46.65
CA MET A 1 -4.35 16.23 45.37
C MET A 1 -3.00 15.75 44.87
N ASN A 2 -2.89 14.49 44.49
CA ASN A 2 -1.63 13.89 44.11
C ASN A 2 -1.39 14.12 42.61
N VAL A 3 -0.70 15.21 42.27
CA VAL A 3 -0.41 15.63 40.88
C VAL A 3 0.22 14.49 40.07
N SER A 4 1.05 13.67 40.73
CA SER A 4 1.68 12.49 40.12
C SER A 4 0.66 11.46 39.60
N ALA A 5 -0.41 11.17 40.36
CA ALA A 5 -1.44 10.21 39.95
C ALA A 5 -2.24 10.70 38.74
N HIS A 6 -2.52 12.01 38.66
CA HIS A 6 -3.21 12.59 37.51
C HIS A 6 -2.34 12.58 36.25
N LEU A 7 -1.04 12.85 36.38
CA LEU A 7 -0.10 12.77 35.24
C LEU A 7 0.06 11.33 34.75
N GLN A 8 0.13 10.35 35.66
CA GLN A 8 0.17 8.93 35.30
C GLN A 8 -1.11 8.48 34.59
N ALA A 9 -2.28 8.86 35.12
CA ALA A 9 -3.57 8.56 34.48
C ALA A 9 -3.67 9.17 33.08
N LEU A 10 -3.24 10.42 32.92
CA LEU A 10 -3.20 11.09 31.61
C LEU A 10 -2.26 10.36 30.64
N GLY A 11 -1.08 9.95 31.10
CA GLY A 11 -0.13 9.18 30.30
C GLY A 11 -0.71 7.83 29.83
N CYS A 12 -1.36 7.09 30.73
CA CYS A 12 -2.01 5.82 30.40
C CYS A 12 -3.16 6.00 29.40
N LEU A 13 -3.99 7.05 29.57
CA LEU A 13 -5.07 7.37 28.63
C LEU A 13 -4.54 7.74 27.26
N LEU A 14 -3.47 8.55 27.19
CA LEU A 14 -2.82 8.93 25.94
C LEU A 14 -2.24 7.70 25.24
N ALA A 15 -1.53 6.84 25.96
CA ALA A 15 -0.96 5.61 25.41
C ALA A 15 -2.06 4.66 24.90
N GLY A 16 -3.15 4.48 25.66
CA GLY A 16 -4.30 3.68 25.26
C GLY A 16 -4.99 4.23 24.01
N ALA A 17 -5.23 5.54 23.95
CA ALA A 17 -5.79 6.20 22.77
C ALA A 17 -4.88 6.05 21.54
N LEU A 18 -3.58 6.20 21.70
CA LEU A 18 -2.59 5.97 20.64
C LEU A 18 -2.60 4.51 20.16
N MET A 19 -2.67 3.54 21.06
CA MET A 19 -2.74 2.12 20.69
C MET A 19 -4.05 1.78 19.96
N LEU A 20 -5.18 2.32 20.40
CA LEU A 20 -6.45 2.15 19.69
C LEU A 20 -6.37 2.78 18.29
N LEU A 21 -5.89 4.02 18.17
CA LEU A 21 -5.74 4.70 16.89
C LEU A 21 -4.77 3.98 15.95
N LEU A 22 -3.62 3.54 16.44
CA LEU A 22 -2.58 2.92 15.63
C LEU A 22 -2.86 1.43 15.34
N GLY A 23 -3.63 0.76 16.19
CA GLY A 23 -3.90 -0.68 16.12
C GLY A 23 -5.33 -1.06 15.73
N THR A 24 -6.18 -0.10 15.29
CA THR A 24 -7.56 -0.43 14.89
C THR A 24 -7.53 -1.41 13.70
N PRO A 25 -8.01 -2.66 13.86
CA PRO A 25 -7.99 -3.64 12.78
C PRO A 25 -8.89 -3.18 11.62
N GLY A 26 -8.47 -3.45 10.39
CA GLY A 26 -9.23 -3.11 9.19
C GLY A 26 -8.93 -1.71 8.61
N VAL A 27 -8.55 -0.75 9.45
CA VAL A 27 -8.25 0.63 9.01
C VAL A 27 -6.96 0.69 8.18
N ASP A 28 -6.07 -0.28 8.33
CA ASP A 28 -4.81 -0.43 7.56
C ASP A 28 -5.04 -0.68 6.06
N PHE A 29 -6.23 -1.14 5.69
CA PHE A 29 -6.60 -1.40 4.30
C PHE A 29 -7.17 -0.16 3.61
N LEU A 30 -7.50 0.89 4.37
CA LEU A 30 -8.01 2.15 3.83
C LEU A 30 -6.85 3.04 3.39
N GLY A 31 -6.75 3.30 2.10
CA GLY A 31 -5.79 4.22 1.51
C GLY A 31 -6.09 5.69 1.84
N ARG A 32 -5.08 6.58 1.64
CA ARG A 32 -5.24 8.04 1.80
C ARG A 32 -6.37 8.62 0.95
N GLY A 33 -6.65 7.99 -0.19
CA GLY A 33 -7.68 8.40 -1.15
C GLY A 33 -9.06 7.81 -0.90
N ASP A 34 -9.20 6.78 -0.07
CA ASP A 34 -10.45 6.01 0.00
C ASP A 34 -11.61 6.83 0.57
N LEU A 35 -12.81 6.58 0.02
CA LEU A 35 -14.07 7.19 0.42
C LEU A 35 -14.02 8.73 0.51
N ARG A 36 -13.21 9.36 -0.34
CA ARG A 36 -13.01 10.81 -0.34
C ARG A 36 -14.14 11.53 -1.07
N THR A 37 -14.66 10.92 -2.12
CA THR A 37 -15.64 11.57 -3.00
C THR A 37 -17.08 11.26 -2.57
N PRO A 38 -18.03 12.17 -2.83
CA PRO A 38 -19.45 11.91 -2.60
C PRO A 38 -19.95 10.65 -3.32
N LYS A 39 -19.42 10.38 -4.51
CA LYS A 39 -19.77 9.21 -5.33
C LYS A 39 -19.38 7.89 -4.66
N GLU A 40 -18.15 7.79 -4.16
CA GLU A 40 -17.68 6.59 -3.43
C GLU A 40 -18.48 6.36 -2.15
N ARG A 41 -18.78 7.43 -1.40
CA ARG A 41 -19.59 7.34 -0.18
C ARG A 41 -21.02 6.89 -0.47
N ALA A 42 -21.63 7.38 -1.55
CA ALA A 42 -22.96 6.97 -1.98
C ALA A 42 -22.99 5.51 -2.44
N ALA A 43 -21.95 5.06 -3.16
CA ALA A 43 -21.81 3.66 -3.57
C ALA A 43 -21.73 2.73 -2.35
N LEU A 44 -20.89 3.07 -1.36
CA LEU A 44 -20.77 2.28 -0.14
C LEU A 44 -22.10 2.21 0.63
N ARG A 45 -22.81 3.34 0.80
CA ARG A 45 -24.14 3.37 1.43
C ARG A 45 -25.13 2.43 0.76
N LYS A 46 -25.13 2.39 -0.57
CA LYS A 46 -26.00 1.50 -1.34
C LYS A 46 -25.65 0.02 -1.12
N GLU A 47 -24.37 -0.29 -0.96
CA GLU A 47 -23.87 -1.66 -0.81
C GLU A 47 -24.13 -2.25 0.58
N VAL A 48 -23.81 -1.50 1.64
CA VAL A 48 -23.81 -2.03 3.02
C VAL A 48 -24.88 -1.41 3.94
N GLY A 49 -25.65 -0.44 3.44
CA GLY A 49 -26.64 0.32 4.21
C GLY A 49 -26.02 1.47 5.03
N GLU A 50 -26.88 2.39 5.48
CA GLU A 50 -26.44 3.65 6.13
C GLU A 50 -25.63 3.45 7.42
N PRO A 51 -26.00 2.56 8.37
CA PRO A 51 -25.27 2.43 9.62
C PRO A 51 -23.83 1.93 9.41
N ALA A 52 -23.66 0.89 8.59
CA ALA A 52 -22.35 0.34 8.28
C ALA A 52 -21.50 1.29 7.44
N ALA A 53 -22.10 1.95 6.45
CA ALA A 53 -21.41 2.94 5.63
C ALA A 53 -20.96 4.15 6.46
N THR A 54 -21.76 4.61 7.43
CA THR A 54 -21.37 5.68 8.35
C THR A 54 -20.11 5.30 9.13
N ILE A 55 -20.08 4.10 9.72
CA ILE A 55 -18.89 3.61 10.42
C ILE A 55 -17.67 3.57 9.50
N GLY A 56 -17.80 3.01 8.30
CA GLY A 56 -16.71 2.92 7.32
C GLY A 56 -16.18 4.28 6.88
N ILE A 57 -17.07 5.23 6.60
CA ILE A 57 -16.72 6.61 6.22
C ILE A 57 -16.02 7.32 7.39
N THR A 58 -16.55 7.21 8.61
CA THR A 58 -15.93 7.79 9.81
C THR A 58 -14.54 7.20 10.05
N MET A 59 -14.37 5.89 9.89
CA MET A 59 -13.06 5.25 9.99
C MET A 59 -12.08 5.76 8.92
N ALA A 60 -12.51 5.93 7.67
CA ALA A 60 -11.67 6.49 6.61
C ALA A 60 -11.27 7.95 6.91
N ASP A 61 -12.19 8.76 7.42
CA ASP A 61 -11.93 10.16 7.77
C ASP A 61 -11.04 10.30 9.01
N LEU A 62 -11.21 9.44 10.02
CA LEU A 62 -10.33 9.34 11.19
C LEU A 62 -8.92 8.89 10.78
N ASN A 63 -8.83 7.89 9.89
CA ASN A 63 -7.57 7.39 9.36
C ASN A 63 -6.79 8.53 8.69
N ARG A 64 -7.46 9.26 7.79
CA ARG A 64 -6.87 10.35 7.00
C ARG A 64 -6.49 11.56 7.85
N SER A 65 -7.37 11.98 8.76
CA SER A 65 -7.21 13.26 9.47
C SER A 65 -6.35 13.16 10.72
N LEU A 66 -6.33 12.00 11.37
CA LEU A 66 -5.66 11.83 12.66
C LEU A 66 -4.60 10.74 12.63
N ARG A 67 -4.98 9.53 12.19
CA ARG A 67 -4.10 8.37 12.30
C ARG A 67 -2.86 8.49 11.41
N LEU A 68 -3.02 8.75 10.12
CA LEU A 68 -1.91 8.83 9.17
C LEU A 68 -0.93 9.97 9.50
N PRO A 69 -1.38 11.22 9.79
CA PRO A 69 -0.47 12.29 10.18
C PRO A 69 0.31 11.98 11.47
N LEU A 70 -0.33 11.35 12.44
CA LEU A 70 0.32 10.91 13.67
C LEU A 70 1.31 9.78 13.39
N TYR A 71 0.90 8.80 12.59
CA TYR A 71 1.72 7.67 12.15
C TYR A 71 3.00 8.16 11.49
N ASP A 72 2.91 9.09 10.53
CA ASP A 72 4.07 9.65 9.82
C ASP A 72 5.07 10.31 10.79
N LYS A 73 4.59 10.98 11.85
CA LYS A 73 5.44 11.61 12.87
C LYS A 73 6.14 10.60 13.78
N VAL A 74 5.57 9.41 14.00
CA VAL A 74 6.15 8.36 14.86
C VAL A 74 6.79 7.22 14.06
N ALA A 75 6.67 7.23 12.73
CA ALA A 75 7.16 6.18 11.85
C ALA A 75 8.67 5.96 11.99
N TRP A 76 9.44 7.02 12.27
CA TRP A 76 10.89 6.92 12.50
C TRP A 76 11.23 6.11 13.76
N VAL A 77 10.36 6.10 14.78
CA VAL A 77 10.50 5.23 15.96
C VAL A 77 10.06 3.80 15.63
N GLN A 78 9.02 3.62 14.82
CA GLN A 78 8.52 2.29 14.46
C GLN A 78 9.49 1.51 13.56
N LYS A 79 10.26 2.20 12.71
CA LYS A 79 11.25 1.63 11.79
C LYS A 79 12.32 0.75 12.49
N PRO A 80 13.04 1.21 13.53
CA PRO A 80 14.04 0.39 14.23
C PRO A 80 13.41 -0.78 15.00
N PHE A 81 12.19 -0.62 15.55
CA PHE A 81 11.48 -1.72 16.23
C PHE A 81 10.76 -2.68 15.29
N ARG A 82 10.83 -2.46 13.96
CA ARG A 82 10.13 -3.26 12.95
C ARG A 82 8.61 -3.39 13.21
N LEU A 83 8.03 -2.45 13.96
CA LEU A 83 6.60 -2.42 14.28
C LEU A 83 5.78 -2.12 13.02
N SER A 84 6.34 -1.31 12.12
CA SER A 84 5.95 -1.31 10.71
C SER A 84 6.78 -2.37 10.00
N GLN A 85 6.19 -3.51 9.66
CA GLN A 85 6.74 -4.35 8.60
C GLN A 85 6.54 -3.63 7.27
N ASN A 86 7.33 -2.57 7.06
CA ASN A 86 7.50 -2.01 5.73
C ASN A 86 8.15 -3.10 4.90
N TRP A 87 7.44 -3.50 3.85
CA TRP A 87 7.81 -4.55 2.89
C TRP A 87 9.07 -4.21 2.08
N SER A 88 9.92 -3.29 2.55
CA SER A 88 11.22 -2.94 1.95
C SER A 88 12.23 -4.08 2.00
N LEU A 89 11.91 -5.16 2.72
CA LEU A 89 12.73 -6.36 2.81
C LEU A 89 11.94 -7.54 2.23
N TYR A 90 11.80 -7.56 0.89
CA TYR A 90 11.90 -8.83 0.18
C TYR A 90 13.13 -9.57 0.75
N ARG A 91 13.12 -10.91 0.84
CA ARG A 91 14.11 -11.73 1.57
C ARG A 91 15.55 -11.66 0.98
N ASP A 92 16.12 -10.47 0.85
CA ASP A 92 17.42 -10.16 0.24
C ASP A 92 18.44 -9.67 1.28
N GLY A 93 18.10 -9.74 2.58
CA GLY A 93 19.00 -9.35 3.68
C GLY A 93 19.03 -7.84 3.98
N PRO A 94 19.82 -7.40 4.96
CA PRO A 94 19.78 -6.02 5.49
C PRO A 94 20.37 -4.97 4.54
N HIS A 95 21.05 -5.37 3.46
CA HIS A 95 21.81 -4.45 2.60
C HIS A 95 21.09 -4.08 1.30
N ARG A 96 20.01 -4.77 0.94
CA ARG A 96 19.32 -4.58 -0.33
C ARG A 96 17.83 -4.37 -0.12
N VAL A 97 17.27 -3.44 -0.88
CA VAL A 97 15.83 -3.18 -0.96
C VAL A 97 15.42 -3.44 -2.40
N ARG A 98 14.25 -4.06 -2.57
CA ARG A 98 13.58 -4.13 -3.87
C ARG A 98 12.23 -3.45 -3.80
N ARG A 99 11.72 -2.99 -4.95
CA ARG A 99 10.39 -2.40 -5.08
C ARG A 99 9.75 -2.87 -6.38
N LEU A 100 8.47 -3.17 -6.32
CA LEU A 100 7.64 -3.20 -7.51
C LEU A 100 7.10 -1.80 -7.75
N GLU A 101 7.28 -1.28 -8.95
CA GLU A 101 6.57 -0.13 -9.45
C GLU A 101 5.59 -0.55 -10.54
N ILE A 102 4.41 0.06 -10.57
CA ILE A 102 3.43 -0.14 -11.65
C ILE A 102 3.12 1.22 -12.27
N TRP A 103 3.43 1.33 -13.55
CA TRP A 103 3.24 2.50 -14.37
C TRP A 103 2.12 2.24 -15.38
N VAL A 104 1.25 3.23 -15.60
CA VAL A 104 0.17 3.18 -16.59
C VAL A 104 0.29 4.41 -17.48
N ASP A 105 0.55 4.21 -18.77
CA ASP A 105 0.81 5.25 -19.77
C ASP A 105 1.86 6.29 -19.34
N GLY A 106 2.90 5.84 -18.63
CA GLY A 106 3.98 6.70 -18.14
C GLY A 106 3.70 7.37 -16.79
N ASP A 107 2.52 7.17 -16.20
CA ASP A 107 2.22 7.62 -14.84
C ASP A 107 2.49 6.52 -13.82
N LEU A 108 3.25 6.83 -12.78
CA LEU A 108 3.40 5.94 -11.63
C LEU A 108 2.07 5.86 -10.86
N LYS A 109 1.49 4.67 -10.75
CA LYS A 109 0.24 4.43 -10.01
C LYS A 109 0.47 3.63 -8.72
N HIS A 110 1.46 2.73 -8.72
CA HIS A 110 1.85 1.94 -7.55
C HIS A 110 3.36 1.95 -7.34
N ARG A 111 3.79 2.11 -6.09
CA ARG A 111 5.16 1.78 -5.66
C ARG A 111 5.13 1.08 -4.31
N SER A 112 5.83 -0.06 -4.22
CA SER A 112 5.96 -0.81 -2.97
C SER A 112 6.52 0.09 -1.84
N ALA A 113 5.82 0.13 -0.71
CA ALA A 113 6.16 0.92 0.48
C ALA A 113 6.21 2.45 0.26
N ASP A 114 5.45 2.96 -0.71
CA ASP A 114 5.26 4.39 -0.92
C ASP A 114 3.79 4.78 -0.66
N PRO A 115 3.50 5.66 0.32
CA PRO A 115 2.13 6.03 0.69
C PRO A 115 1.44 6.92 -0.35
N ASP A 116 2.17 7.47 -1.32
CA ASP A 116 1.61 8.37 -2.33
C ASP A 116 1.18 7.61 -3.60
N TYR A 117 1.69 6.39 -3.81
CA TYR A 117 1.40 5.55 -4.98
C TYR A 117 0.86 4.19 -4.56
N THR A 118 -0.44 4.15 -4.26
CA THR A 118 -1.08 3.01 -3.58
C THR A 118 -2.08 2.22 -4.43
N TRP A 119 -2.12 2.41 -5.75
CA TRP A 119 -3.04 1.64 -6.60
C TRP A 119 -2.79 0.12 -6.43
N LEU A 120 -3.87 -0.67 -6.29
CA LEU A 120 -3.85 -2.12 -5.98
C LEU A 120 -3.15 -2.54 -4.67
N ASN A 121 -2.77 -1.61 -3.79
CA ASN A 121 -1.98 -1.94 -2.59
C ASN A 121 -2.66 -2.98 -1.68
N PRO A 122 -3.99 -2.93 -1.39
CA PRO A 122 -4.64 -3.95 -0.57
C PRO A 122 -4.54 -5.37 -1.17
N GLN A 123 -4.67 -5.49 -2.49
CA GLN A 123 -4.66 -6.76 -3.20
C GLN A 123 -3.24 -7.32 -3.32
N LEU A 124 -2.27 -6.48 -3.66
CA LEU A 124 -0.86 -6.89 -3.78
C LEU A 124 -0.25 -7.28 -2.41
N ARG A 125 -0.77 -6.70 -1.32
CA ARG A 125 -0.38 -7.07 0.05
C ARG A 125 -1.11 -8.30 0.60
N ASN A 126 -2.12 -8.81 -0.09
CA ASN A 126 -2.83 -10.00 0.34
C ASN A 126 -1.87 -11.18 0.49
N ARG A 127 -1.94 -11.91 1.60
CA ARG A 127 -1.04 -13.05 1.91
C ARG A 127 -0.93 -14.10 0.81
N ARG A 128 -1.96 -14.24 -0.05
CA ARG A 128 -1.98 -15.20 -1.17
C ARG A 128 -1.30 -14.66 -2.42
N VAL A 129 -1.38 -13.35 -2.66
CA VAL A 129 -0.81 -12.68 -3.83
C VAL A 129 0.64 -12.27 -3.57
N ARG A 130 0.95 -11.92 -2.33
CA ARG A 130 2.24 -11.39 -1.92
C ARG A 130 3.42 -12.25 -2.38
N PRO A 131 3.45 -13.59 -2.20
CA PRO A 131 4.59 -14.40 -2.65
C PRO A 131 4.83 -14.30 -4.17
N MET A 132 3.78 -14.08 -4.96
CA MET A 132 3.92 -13.86 -6.40
C MET A 132 4.63 -12.52 -6.67
N VAL A 133 4.18 -11.43 -6.05
CA VAL A 133 4.80 -10.10 -6.13
C VAL A 133 6.27 -10.15 -5.72
N GLU A 134 6.57 -10.81 -4.60
CA GLU A 134 7.93 -11.00 -4.11
C GLU A 134 8.79 -11.72 -5.15
N SER A 135 8.34 -12.87 -5.63
CA SER A 135 9.11 -13.66 -6.60
C SER A 135 9.32 -12.96 -7.94
N THR A 136 8.30 -12.23 -8.44
CA THR A 136 8.40 -11.45 -9.69
C THR A 136 9.38 -10.30 -9.52
N THR A 137 9.34 -9.58 -8.41
CA THR A 137 10.27 -8.46 -8.15
C THR A 137 11.71 -8.96 -7.96
N MET A 138 11.89 -10.14 -7.36
CA MET A 138 13.23 -10.67 -7.06
C MET A 138 13.93 -11.29 -8.28
N LYS A 139 13.19 -11.96 -9.17
CA LYS A 139 13.79 -12.81 -10.19
C LYS A 139 13.13 -12.60 -11.55
N LYS A 140 13.92 -12.14 -12.51
CA LYS A 140 13.59 -12.17 -13.95
C LYS A 140 13.29 -13.61 -14.38
N GLY A 141 12.22 -13.82 -15.12
CA GLY A 141 11.76 -15.14 -15.55
C GLY A 141 11.04 -15.94 -14.46
N SER A 142 10.62 -15.31 -13.36
CA SER A 142 9.79 -15.97 -12.35
C SER A 142 8.46 -16.45 -12.97
N PRO A 143 8.07 -17.73 -12.88
CA PRO A 143 6.81 -18.19 -13.50
C PRO A 143 5.57 -17.44 -13.00
N ASN A 144 5.65 -16.85 -11.80
CA ASN A 144 4.58 -16.05 -11.21
C ASN A 144 4.33 -14.72 -11.92
N TRP A 145 5.29 -14.23 -12.74
CA TRP A 145 5.14 -12.96 -13.44
C TRP A 145 3.95 -12.96 -14.39
N ARG A 146 3.66 -14.09 -15.06
CA ARG A 146 2.53 -14.21 -16.01
C ARG A 146 1.18 -14.00 -15.34
N GLY A 147 1.01 -14.58 -14.15
CA GLY A 147 -0.23 -14.44 -13.39
C GLY A 147 -0.40 -13.02 -12.85
N LEU A 148 0.69 -12.43 -12.34
CA LEU A 148 0.69 -11.08 -11.82
C LEU A 148 0.46 -10.03 -12.92
N SER A 149 1.17 -10.12 -14.03
CA SER A 149 1.06 -9.16 -15.15
C SER A 149 -0.33 -9.18 -15.76
N ARG A 150 -0.92 -10.37 -15.97
CA ARG A 150 -2.31 -10.50 -16.43
C ARG A 150 -3.28 -9.83 -15.46
N TYR A 151 -3.18 -10.14 -14.17
CA TYR A 151 -4.04 -9.53 -13.14
C TYR A 151 -3.92 -8.00 -13.13
N VAL A 152 -2.70 -7.46 -13.15
CA VAL A 152 -2.47 -6.02 -13.17
C VAL A 152 -3.01 -5.39 -14.47
N GLY A 153 -2.83 -6.04 -15.62
CA GLY A 153 -3.36 -5.58 -16.90
C GLY A 153 -4.88 -5.54 -16.95
N GLU A 154 -5.56 -6.57 -16.43
CA GLU A 154 -7.03 -6.58 -16.30
C GLU A 154 -7.52 -5.42 -15.43
N ARG A 155 -6.90 -5.23 -14.25
CA ARG A 155 -7.23 -4.12 -13.35
C ARG A 155 -6.94 -2.75 -13.97
N ALA A 156 -5.85 -2.61 -14.73
CA ALA A 156 -5.53 -1.35 -15.41
C ALA A 156 -6.61 -0.97 -16.43
N ARG A 157 -7.12 -1.94 -17.19
CA ARG A 157 -8.18 -1.71 -18.18
C ARG A 157 -9.51 -1.30 -17.54
N GLU A 158 -9.81 -1.83 -16.36
CA GLU A 158 -11.00 -1.49 -15.59
C GLU A 158 -10.88 -0.10 -14.95
N ASP A 159 -9.77 0.15 -14.25
CA ASP A 159 -9.58 1.34 -13.42
C ASP A 159 -9.11 2.57 -14.26
N PHE A 160 -8.47 2.34 -15.42
CA PHE A 160 -7.97 3.37 -16.34
C PHE A 160 -8.43 3.09 -17.78
N PRO A 161 -9.71 3.41 -18.13
CA PRO A 161 -10.24 3.17 -19.46
C PRO A 161 -9.44 3.90 -20.54
N GLY A 162 -9.06 3.16 -21.59
CA GLY A 162 -8.28 3.70 -22.71
C GLY A 162 -6.77 3.62 -22.52
N CYS A 163 -6.28 3.04 -21.41
CA CYS A 163 -4.85 2.84 -21.23
C CYS A 163 -4.23 1.99 -22.35
N GLN A 164 -3.03 2.36 -22.78
CA GLN A 164 -2.33 1.74 -23.90
C GLN A 164 -1.15 0.89 -23.44
N ARG A 165 -0.55 1.24 -22.31
CA ARG A 165 0.69 0.63 -21.85
C ARG A 165 0.72 0.53 -20.33
N VAL A 166 1.04 -0.65 -19.84
CA VAL A 166 1.24 -0.93 -18.41
C VAL A 166 2.62 -1.52 -18.22
N GLU A 167 3.40 -0.97 -17.30
CA GLU A 167 4.76 -1.44 -17.00
C GLU A 167 4.87 -1.84 -15.53
N LEU A 168 5.32 -3.06 -15.28
CA LEU A 168 5.71 -3.54 -13.97
C LEU A 168 7.23 -3.48 -13.92
N ARG A 169 7.80 -2.52 -13.18
CA ARG A 169 9.25 -2.35 -13.06
C ARG A 169 9.72 -2.93 -11.73
N ALA A 170 10.66 -3.86 -11.80
CA ALA A 170 11.33 -4.39 -10.63
C ALA A 170 12.59 -3.55 -10.37
N MET A 171 12.54 -2.79 -9.29
CA MET A 171 13.60 -1.90 -8.86
C MET A 171 14.42 -2.56 -7.75
N GLU A 172 15.74 -2.38 -7.75
CA GLU A 172 16.61 -2.79 -6.64
C GLU A 172 17.60 -1.68 -6.28
N GLY A 173 18.06 -1.66 -5.03
CA GLY A 173 19.05 -0.68 -4.57
C GLY A 173 19.58 -1.02 -3.17
N PRO A 174 20.66 -0.36 -2.72
CA PRO A 174 21.14 -0.51 -1.35
C PRO A 174 20.09 0.02 -0.37
N PHE A 175 19.96 -0.63 0.79
CA PHE A 175 19.20 -0.07 1.92
C PHE A 175 19.79 1.30 2.31
N PRO A 176 19.00 2.35 2.56
CA PRO A 176 17.53 2.39 2.76
C PRO A 176 16.67 2.58 1.48
N GLY A 177 17.23 2.40 0.29
CA GLY A 177 16.48 2.47 -0.98
C GLY A 177 16.31 3.88 -1.54
N GLU A 178 17.30 4.75 -1.32
CA GLU A 178 17.35 6.11 -1.89
C GLU A 178 17.76 6.10 -3.37
N LYS A 179 18.70 5.22 -3.72
CA LYS A 179 19.17 5.03 -5.10
C LYS A 179 18.68 3.68 -5.59
N MET A 180 17.67 3.71 -6.45
CA MET A 180 17.09 2.51 -7.04
C MET A 180 17.49 2.42 -8.51
N THR A 181 17.85 1.23 -8.95
CA THR A 181 18.10 0.89 -10.35
C THR A 181 17.05 -0.13 -10.80
N GLN A 182 16.55 0.04 -12.02
CA GLN A 182 15.69 -0.97 -12.63
C GLN A 182 16.53 -2.20 -12.96
N HIS A 183 16.12 -3.37 -12.48
CA HIS A 183 16.78 -4.63 -12.78
C HIS A 183 16.09 -5.38 -13.94
N HIS A 184 14.76 -5.38 -14.00
CA HIS A 184 13.99 -5.86 -15.15
C HIS A 184 12.60 -5.21 -15.18
N GLN A 185 11.89 -5.36 -16.29
CA GLN A 185 10.53 -4.87 -16.45
C GLN A 185 9.65 -5.85 -17.21
N ILE A 186 8.35 -5.79 -16.95
CA ILE A 186 7.33 -6.49 -17.73
C ILE A 186 6.41 -5.42 -18.32
N VAL A 187 6.23 -5.46 -19.62
CA VAL A 187 5.44 -4.48 -20.36
C VAL A 187 4.22 -5.18 -20.95
N LEU A 188 3.03 -4.61 -20.73
CA LEU A 188 1.81 -4.99 -21.40
C LEU A 188 1.35 -3.84 -22.30
N THR A 189 1.04 -4.14 -23.56
CA THR A 189 0.59 -3.14 -24.54
C THR A 189 -0.73 -3.52 -25.18
N ALA A 190 -1.64 -2.55 -25.29
CA ALA A 190 -2.83 -2.66 -26.10
C ALA A 190 -2.47 -2.82 -27.60
N PRO A 191 -3.35 -3.41 -28.43
CA PRO A 191 -4.61 -4.05 -28.05
C PRO A 191 -4.46 -5.51 -27.64
N SER A 192 -3.32 -6.15 -27.91
CA SER A 192 -3.10 -7.58 -27.66
C SER A 192 -2.94 -7.91 -26.17
N TRP A 193 -2.56 -6.92 -25.36
CA TRP A 193 -2.23 -7.06 -23.94
C TRP A 193 -1.23 -8.19 -23.67
N THR A 194 -0.38 -8.44 -24.67
CA THR A 194 0.70 -9.42 -24.56
C THR A 194 1.75 -8.85 -23.62
N ALA A 195 2.19 -9.67 -22.69
CA ALA A 195 3.17 -9.27 -21.68
C ALA A 195 4.56 -9.74 -22.12
N GLU A 196 5.48 -8.80 -22.25
CA GLU A 196 6.88 -9.03 -22.61
C GLU A 196 7.77 -8.69 -21.42
N GLU A 197 8.67 -9.61 -21.06
CA GLU A 197 9.64 -9.41 -19.97
C GLU A 197 11.01 -9.05 -20.58
N SER A 198 11.52 -7.86 -20.27
CA SER A 198 12.80 -7.34 -20.77
C SER A 198 13.77 -7.02 -19.65
#